data_AF-A0A428S3D6-F1
#
_entry.id   AF-A0A428S3D6-F1
#
_cell.length_a   1.000
_cell.length_b   1.000
_cell.length_c   1.000
_cell.angle_alpha   90.00
_cell.angle_beta   90.00
_cell.angle_gamma   90.00
#
_symmetry.space_group_name_H-M   'P 1'
#
loop_
_entity.id
_entity.type
_entity.pdbx_description
1 polymer ?
#
loop_
_entity_poly.entity_id
_entity_poly.type
_entity_poly.pdbx_seq_one_letter_code
_entity_poly.pdbx_strand_id
1 'polypeptide(L)'
;MDEDTDYYRILEIDDSADEATVKQAVKANYGCLAREHHLDKNPGDRNATARFQKIQYAFDILSNDEKRKEYNEGRVGRRREAAARDAAAL
;
A
#
# COMPACT_ATOMS: atom_id res chain seq x y z
N MET A 1 8.25 10.09 2.28
CA MET A 1 7.85 8.67 2.26
C MET A 1 7.59 8.34 0.82
N ASP A 2 8.39 7.48 0.23
CA ASP A 2 8.36 7.16 -1.20
C ASP A 2 6.98 6.60 -1.59
N GLU A 3 6.29 7.24 -2.54
CA GLU A 3 4.96 6.83 -3.03
C GLU A 3 4.94 5.38 -3.53
N ASP A 4 6.08 4.90 -4.03
CA ASP A 4 6.28 3.53 -4.53
C ASP A 4 6.42 2.46 -3.44
N THR A 5 6.49 2.83 -2.15
CA THR A 5 6.70 1.88 -1.03
C THR A 5 5.55 1.88 -0.02
N ASP A 6 4.60 2.80 -0.15
CA ASP A 6 3.42 2.84 0.71
C ASP A 6 2.28 2.02 0.08
N TYR A 7 1.97 0.86 0.65
CA TYR A 7 0.93 -0.04 0.13
C TYR A 7 -0.45 0.58 0.17
N TYR A 8 -0.72 1.46 1.14
CA TYR A 8 -1.98 2.19 1.21
C TYR A 8 -2.09 3.16 0.05
N ARG A 9 -0.99 3.86 -0.31
CA ARG A 9 -0.94 4.76 -1.46
C ARG A 9 -1.04 4.01 -2.79
N ILE A 10 -0.38 2.87 -2.93
CA ILE A 10 -0.45 2.03 -4.14
C ILE A 10 -1.88 1.57 -4.43
N LEU A 11 -2.65 1.26 -3.38
CA LEU A 11 -4.06 0.92 -3.51
C LEU A 11 -5.00 2.12 -3.43
N GLU A 12 -4.47 3.35 -3.33
CA GLU A 12 -5.25 4.58 -3.22
C GLU A 12 -6.23 4.59 -2.04
N ILE A 13 -5.78 4.10 -0.88
CA ILE A 13 -6.57 3.96 0.35
C ILE A 13 -6.01 4.89 1.42
N ASP A 14 -6.93 5.46 2.19
CA ASP A 14 -6.58 6.21 3.39
C ASP A 14 -6.39 5.26 4.59
N ASP A 15 -5.24 5.35 5.25
CA ASP A 15 -4.91 4.52 6.41
C ASP A 15 -5.46 5.05 7.74
N SER A 16 -6.19 6.17 7.73
CA SER A 16 -6.80 6.76 8.93
C SER A 16 -8.16 6.16 9.29
N ALA A 17 -8.70 5.29 8.44
CA ALA A 17 -10.01 4.68 8.65
C ALA A 17 -9.96 3.44 9.58
N ASP A 18 -11.12 3.07 10.13
CA ASP A 18 -11.28 1.85 10.92
C ASP A 18 -10.90 0.60 10.15
N GLU A 19 -10.51 -0.45 10.91
CA GLU A 19 -9.99 -1.68 10.35
C GLU A 19 -10.91 -2.34 9.31
N ALA A 20 -12.21 -2.37 9.62
CA ALA A 20 -13.23 -2.93 8.75
C ALA A 20 -13.34 -2.14 7.44
N THR A 21 -13.31 -0.81 7.54
CA THR A 21 -13.34 0.11 6.40
C THR A 21 -12.11 -0.07 5.52
N VAL A 22 -10.92 -0.15 6.12
CA VAL A 22 -9.65 -0.40 5.41
C VAL A 22 -9.71 -1.73 4.66
N LYS A 23 -10.13 -2.82 5.30
CA LYS A 23 -10.25 -4.14 4.65
C LYS A 23 -11.21 -4.11 3.45
N GLN A 24 -12.32 -3.39 3.58
CA GLN A 24 -13.28 -3.22 2.49
C GLN A 24 -12.67 -2.38 1.35
N ALA A 25 -12.00 -1.27 1.68
CA ALA A 25 -11.34 -0.40 0.71
C ALA A 25 -10.22 -1.15 -0.06
N VAL A 26 -9.42 -1.97 0.65
CA VAL A 26 -8.37 -2.82 0.05
C VAL A 26 -8.94 -3.71 -1.04
N LYS A 27 -10.06 -4.39 -0.76
CA LYS A 27 -10.70 -5.26 -1.75
C LYS A 27 -11.33 -4.46 -2.90
N ALA A 28 -12.00 -3.34 -2.60
CA ALA A 28 -12.68 -2.52 -3.60
C ALA A 28 -11.69 -1.90 -4.58
N ASN A 29 -10.65 -1.22 -4.07
CA ASN A 29 -9.68 -0.53 -4.92
C ASN A 29 -8.78 -1.50 -5.66
N TYR A 30 -8.38 -2.63 -5.05
CA TYR A 30 -7.69 -3.69 -5.78
C TYR A 30 -8.49 -4.14 -7.00
N GLY A 31 -9.81 -4.37 -6.85
CA GLY A 31 -10.68 -4.77 -7.95
C GLY A 31 -10.84 -3.69 -9.04
N CYS A 32 -10.77 -2.41 -8.67
CA CYS A 32 -10.80 -1.29 -9.60
C CYS A 32 -9.50 -1.21 -10.41
N LEU A 33 -8.38 -1.11 -9.70
CA LEU A 33 -7.04 -0.98 -10.27
C LEU A 33 -6.61 -2.21 -11.07
N ALA A 34 -7.00 -3.41 -10.63
CA ALA A 34 -6.75 -4.65 -11.37
C ALA A 34 -7.42 -4.65 -12.74
N ARG A 35 -8.63 -4.07 -12.85
CA ARG A 35 -9.34 -3.93 -14.13
C ARG A 35 -8.75 -2.82 -14.98
N GLU A 36 -8.27 -1.74 -14.36
CA GLU A 36 -7.64 -0.62 -15.06
C GLU A 36 -6.31 -1.03 -15.69
N HIS A 37 -5.47 -1.76 -14.94
CA HIS A 37 -4.14 -2.20 -15.38
C HIS A 37 -4.09 -3.63 -15.93
N HIS A 38 -5.24 -4.27 -16.16
CA HIS A 38 -5.26 -5.65 -16.68
C HIS A 38 -4.57 -5.76 -18.04
N LEU A 39 -3.88 -6.88 -18.27
CA LEU A 39 -3.17 -7.18 -19.53
C LEU A 39 -4.12 -7.22 -20.74
N ASP A 40 -5.37 -7.63 -20.52
CA ASP A 40 -6.43 -7.65 -21.55
C ASP A 40 -6.75 -6.25 -22.08
N LYS A 41 -6.78 -5.26 -21.19
CA LYS A 41 -7.04 -3.85 -21.57
C LYS A 41 -5.79 -3.10 -22.00
N ASN A 42 -4.62 -3.53 -21.51
CA ASN A 42 -3.34 -2.89 -21.76
C ASN A 42 -2.32 -3.88 -22.36
N PRO A 43 -2.62 -4.47 -23.54
CA PRO A 43 -1.73 -5.45 -24.14
C PRO A 43 -0.38 -4.82 -24.49
N GLY A 44 0.71 -5.40 -23.97
CA GLY A 44 2.08 -4.95 -24.24
C GLY A 44 2.55 -3.73 -23.43
N ASP A 45 1.71 -3.19 -22.53
CA ASP A 45 2.11 -2.09 -21.66
C ASP A 45 2.90 -2.62 -20.44
N ARG A 46 4.21 -2.38 -20.47
CA ARG A 46 5.13 -2.75 -19.38
C ARG A 46 4.89 -1.90 -18.12
N ASN A 47 4.43 -0.67 -18.26
CA ASN A 47 4.12 0.20 -17.13
C ASN A 47 2.87 -0.30 -16.40
N ALA A 48 1.80 -0.62 -17.14
CA ALA A 48 0.60 -1.24 -16.57
C ALA A 48 0.93 -2.56 -15.86
N THR A 49 1.80 -3.38 -16.46
CA THR A 49 2.27 -4.64 -15.84
C THR A 49 3.02 -4.38 -14.53
N ALA A 50 3.98 -3.45 -14.52
CA ALA A 50 4.73 -3.11 -13.31
C ALA A 50 3.83 -2.54 -12.22
N ARG A 51 2.85 -1.71 -12.58
CA ARG A 51 1.88 -1.14 -11.63
C ARG A 51 0.95 -2.21 -11.08
N PHE A 52 0.46 -3.12 -11.93
CA PHE A 52 -0.34 -4.27 -11.53
C PHE A 52 0.40 -5.17 -10.52
N GLN A 53 1.69 -5.44 -10.75
CA GLN A 53 2.51 -6.21 -9.80
C GLN A 53 2.59 -5.53 -8.42
N LYS A 54 2.78 -4.20 -8.39
CA LYS A 54 2.77 -3.43 -7.13
C LYS A 54 1.41 -3.51 -6.43
N ILE A 55 0.32 -3.37 -7.18
CA ILE A 55 -1.05 -3.48 -6.68
C ILE A 55 -1.31 -4.86 -6.07
N GLN A 56 -0.88 -5.93 -6.74
CA GLN A 56 -1.00 -7.29 -6.21
C GLN A 56 -0.21 -7.48 -4.92
N TYR A 57 1.02 -6.97 -4.88
CA TYR A 57 1.87 -7.07 -3.69
C TYR A 57 1.29 -6.30 -2.50
N ALA A 58 0.85 -5.05 -2.73
CA ALA A 58 0.18 -4.25 -1.71
C ALA A 58 -1.08 -4.95 -1.18
N PHE A 59 -1.87 -5.56 -2.05
CA PHE A 59 -3.05 -6.33 -1.66
C PHE A 59 -2.71 -7.56 -0.81
N ASP A 60 -1.68 -8.33 -1.16
CA ASP A 60 -1.25 -9.50 -0.37
C ASP A 60 -0.86 -9.13 1.08
N ILE A 61 -0.20 -7.99 1.25
CA ILE A 61 0.17 -7.49 2.58
C ILE A 61 -1.06 -6.95 3.32
N LEU A 62 -1.84 -6.06 2.69
CA LEU A 62 -2.93 -5.34 3.36
C LEU A 62 -4.22 -6.16 3.54
N SER A 63 -4.43 -7.20 2.73
CA SER A 63 -5.57 -8.11 2.88
C SER A 63 -5.35 -9.15 3.99
N ASN A 64 -4.10 -9.40 4.39
CA ASN A 64 -3.78 -10.31 5.48
C ASN A 64 -3.58 -9.52 6.78
N ASP A 65 -4.32 -9.90 7.82
CA ASP A 65 -4.32 -9.18 9.08
C ASP A 65 -2.94 -9.13 9.76
N GLU A 66 -2.26 -10.27 9.78
CA GLU A 66 -0.95 -10.44 10.39
C GLU A 66 0.13 -9.65 9.64
N LYS A 67 0.17 -9.79 8.31
CA LYS A 67 1.13 -9.05 7.46
C LYS A 67 0.89 -7.53 7.52
N ARG A 68 -0.38 -7.10 7.51
CA ARG A 68 -0.74 -5.68 7.63
C ARG A 68 -0.32 -5.12 8.98
N LYS A 69 -0.50 -5.89 10.05
CA LYS A 69 -0.06 -5.49 11.39
C LYS A 69 1.45 -5.31 11.43
N GLU A 70 2.22 -6.28 10.95
CA GLU A 70 3.69 -6.18 10.88
C GLU A 70 4.15 -4.96 10.05
N TYR A 71 3.51 -4.73 8.90
CA TYR A 71 3.76 -3.56 8.08
C TYR A 71 3.49 -2.24 8.83
N ASN A 72 2.36 -2.15 9.54
CA ASN A 72 1.99 -0.98 10.32
C ASN A 72 2.92 -0.76 11.51
N GLU A 73 3.33 -1.80 12.22
CA GLU A 73 4.32 -1.74 13.30
C GLU A 73 5.66 -1.20 12.78
N GLY A 74 6.10 -1.67 11.60
CA GLY A 74 7.30 -1.16 10.92
C GLY A 74 7.18 0.32 10.51
N ARG A 75 6.01 0.77 10.03
CA ARG A 75 5.75 2.19 9.71
C ARG A 75 5.85 3.08 10.95
N VAL A 76 5.27 2.63 12.06
CA VAL A 76 5.30 3.37 13.34
C VAL A 76 6.71 3.41 13.93
N GLY A 77 7.46 2.30 13.89
CA GLY A 77 8.85 2.23 14.34
C GLY A 77 9.76 3.21 13.61
N ARG A 78 9.67 3.26 12.27
CA ARG A 78 10.43 4.22 11.45
C ARG A 78 10.08 5.68 11.74
N ARG A 79 8.81 5.99 12.07
CA ARG A 79 8.39 7.34 12.48
C ARG A 79 8.97 7.74 13.84
N ARG A 80 9.14 6.79 14.76
CA ARG A 80 9.75 7.03 16.08
C ARG A 80 11.26 7.29 16.00
N GLU A 81 11.99 6.53 15.18
CA GLU A 81 13.43 6.76 14.97
C GLU A 81 13.72 8.07 14.24
N ALA A 82 12.91 8.44 13.24
CA ALA A 82 13.05 9.71 12.54
C ALA A 82 12.82 10.91 13.49
N ALA A 83 11.78 10.85 14.34
CA ALA A 83 11.53 11.88 15.34
C ALA A 83 12.63 11.97 16.41
N ALA A 84 13.24 10.84 16.80
CA ALA A 84 14.35 10.82 17.75
C ALA A 84 15.65 11.38 17.17
N ARG A 85 15.92 11.18 15.87
CA ARG A 85 17.05 11.82 15.18
C ARG A 85 16.91 13.33 15.09
N ASP A 86 15.72 13.83 14.79
CA ASP A 86 15.46 15.27 14.68
C ASP A 86 15.57 15.97 16.05
N ALA A 87 15.08 15.34 17.12
CA ALA A 87 15.15 15.88 18.47
C ALA A 87 16.57 15.87 19.08
N ALA A 88 17.48 15.03 18.59
CA ALA A 88 18.87 14.97 19.04
C ALA A 88 19.82 15.89 18.23
N ALA A 89 19.31 16.55 17.19
CA ALA A 89 20.05 17.48 16.34
C ALA A 89 19.85 18.97 16.73
N LEU A 90 19.16 19.24 17.85
CA LEU A 90 18.93 20.55 18.45
C LEU A 90 19.63 20.65 19.82
#